data_AF-A0AAV0Y881-F1
#
_entry.id   AF-A0AAV0Y881-F1
#
_cell.length_a   1.000
_cell.length_b   1.000
_cell.length_c   1.000
_cell.angle_alpha   90.00
_cell.angle_beta   90.00
_cell.angle_gamma   90.00
#
_symmetry.space_group_name_H-M   'P 1'
#
loop_
_entity.id
_entity.type
_entity.pdbx_description
1 polymer ?
#
loop_
_entity_poly.entity_id
_entity_poly.type
_entity_poly.pdbx_seq_one_letter_code
_entity_poly.pdbx_strand_id
1 'polypeptide(L)'
;MRVSVNQQNLPQFFENKSGLVNNIKKAEIKLVGFLATTNLPFTLMDTLCPLLKHIAPDSEILKDIATKRTKATEIMKLTIEKHFKLKLSEKLITPG
;
A
#
# COMPACT_ATOMS: atom_id res chain seq x y z
N MET A 1 11.31 9.51 -52.15
CA MET A 1 10.34 9.96 -51.12
C MET A 1 10.56 9.09 -49.88
N ARG A 2 11.33 9.57 -48.89
CA ARG A 2 11.60 8.81 -47.65
C ARG A 2 10.50 9.17 -46.65
N VAL A 3 9.75 8.17 -46.22
CA VAL A 3 8.64 8.31 -45.28
C VAL A 3 9.22 8.65 -43.90
N SER A 4 8.85 9.81 -43.37
CA SER A 4 9.15 10.20 -41.99
C SER A 4 8.33 9.34 -41.04
N VAL A 5 8.99 8.47 -40.27
CA VAL A 5 8.36 7.73 -39.17
C VAL A 5 8.21 8.70 -38.00
N ASN A 6 6.97 9.08 -37.70
CA ASN A 6 6.60 9.94 -36.58
C ASN A 6 6.64 9.12 -35.27
N GLN A 7 7.75 9.18 -34.53
CA GLN A 7 7.86 8.64 -33.18
C GLN A 7 7.14 9.57 -32.19
N GLN A 8 5.82 9.45 -32.05
CA GLN A 8 5.09 10.16 -31.01
C GLN A 8 5.04 9.38 -29.69
N ASN A 9 5.78 9.91 -28.70
CA ASN A 9 5.57 9.87 -27.24
C ASN A 9 5.30 8.52 -26.54
N LEU A 10 6.38 7.91 -26.03
CA LEU A 10 6.37 6.78 -25.09
C LEU A 10 6.40 7.10 -23.56
N PRO A 11 6.66 8.33 -23.03
CA PRO A 11 6.78 8.50 -21.58
C PRO A 11 5.45 8.67 -20.81
N GLN A 12 4.35 9.08 -21.46
CA GLN A 12 3.09 9.37 -20.75
C GLN A 12 2.34 8.13 -20.19
N PHE A 13 2.71 6.92 -20.60
CA PHE A 13 2.10 5.69 -20.09
C PHE A 13 2.68 5.24 -18.74
N PHE A 14 3.90 5.66 -18.38
CA PHE A 14 4.57 5.21 -17.15
C PHE A 14 4.34 6.16 -15.96
N GLU A 15 3.99 7.42 -16.20
CA GLU A 15 3.86 8.42 -15.15
C GLU A 15 2.60 8.24 -14.30
N ASN A 16 1.45 7.91 -14.92
CA ASN A 16 0.16 7.85 -14.23
C ASN A 16 -0.03 6.61 -13.33
N LYS A 17 0.67 5.49 -13.58
CA LYS A 17 0.55 4.30 -12.72
C LYS A 17 1.26 4.46 -11.38
N SER A 18 2.33 5.25 -11.32
CA SER A 18 3.19 5.35 -10.14
C SER A 18 2.47 5.96 -8.91
N GLY A 19 1.64 6.99 -9.14
CA GLY A 19 0.87 7.66 -8.09
C GLY A 19 -0.22 6.77 -7.49
N LEU A 20 -0.99 6.07 -8.33
CA LEU A 20 -2.02 5.13 -7.90
C LEU A 20 -1.44 3.97 -7.10
N VAL A 21 -0.33 3.37 -7.56
CA VAL A 21 0.35 2.28 -6.84
C VAL A 21 0.83 2.72 -5.45
N ASN A 22 1.34 3.94 -5.34
CA ASN A 22 1.76 4.50 -4.05
C ASN A 22 0.57 4.76 -3.11
N ASN A 23 -0.57 5.20 -3.65
CA ASN A 23 -1.78 5.42 -2.88
C ASN A 23 -2.39 4.09 -2.39
N ILE A 24 -2.36 3.05 -3.22
CA ILE A 24 -2.74 1.68 -2.85
C ILE A 24 -1.86 1.20 -1.68
N LYS A 25 -0.53 1.29 -1.82
CA LYS A 25 0.41 0.89 -0.75
C LYS A 25 0.16 1.65 0.56
N LYS A 26 -0.09 2.97 0.49
CA LYS A 26 -0.42 3.79 1.66
C LYS A 26 -1.72 3.33 2.33
N ALA A 27 -2.75 3.00 1.54
CA ALA A 27 -4.00 2.48 2.07
C ALA A 27 -3.81 1.11 2.76
N GLU A 28 -3.03 0.21 2.15
CA GLU A 28 -2.70 -1.09 2.74
C GLU A 28 -1.97 -0.92 4.08
N ILE A 29 -0.94 -0.06 4.15
CA ILE A 29 -0.18 0.20 5.38
C ILE A 29 -1.09 0.78 6.47
N LYS A 30 -1.99 1.71 6.12
CA LYS A 30 -2.95 2.27 7.09
C LYS A 30 -3.91 1.23 7.64
N LEU A 31 -4.45 0.35 6.77
CA LEU A 31 -5.36 -0.72 7.19
C LEU A 31 -4.65 -1.74 8.09
N VAL A 32 -3.44 -2.18 7.71
CA VAL A 32 -2.63 -3.09 8.53
C VAL A 32 -2.24 -2.43 9.86
N GLY A 33 -1.87 -1.15 9.83
CA GLY A 33 -1.59 -0.36 11.03
C GLY A 33 -2.78 -0.27 11.98
N PHE A 34 -4.00 -0.08 11.44
CA PHE A 34 -5.22 -0.08 12.23
C PHE A 34 -5.49 -1.44 12.90
N LEU A 35 -5.30 -2.54 12.17
CA LEU A 35 -5.43 -3.89 12.76
C LEU A 35 -4.39 -4.11 13.86
N ALA A 36 -3.15 -3.66 13.64
CA ALA A 36 -2.07 -3.78 14.60
C ALA A 36 -2.31 -2.99 15.88
N THR A 37 -2.80 -1.74 15.79
CA THR A 37 -3.07 -0.91 16.97
C THR A 37 -4.25 -1.42 17.80
N THR A 38 -5.23 -2.06 17.15
CA THR A 38 -6.42 -2.61 17.80
C THR A 38 -6.27 -4.09 18.19
N ASN A 39 -5.11 -4.69 17.95
CA ASN A 39 -4.84 -6.12 18.16
C ASN A 39 -5.87 -7.04 17.47
N LEU A 40 -6.32 -6.67 16.28
CA LEU A 40 -7.25 -7.45 15.48
C LEU A 40 -6.51 -8.50 14.63
N PRO A 41 -7.14 -9.67 14.38
CA PRO A 41 -6.53 -10.72 13.57
C PRO A 41 -6.39 -10.29 12.10
N PHE A 42 -5.23 -10.54 11.50
CA PHE A 42 -4.99 -10.28 10.08
C PHE A 42 -5.89 -11.10 9.13
N THR A 43 -6.51 -12.17 9.62
CA THR A 43 -7.54 -12.93 8.91
C THR A 43 -8.75 -12.06 8.55
N LEU A 44 -9.00 -10.98 9.30
CA LEU A 44 -10.08 -10.03 9.01
C LEU A 44 -9.90 -9.33 7.66
N MET A 45 -8.67 -9.24 7.13
CA MET A 45 -8.41 -8.67 5.80
C MET A 45 -9.10 -9.46 4.68
N ASP A 46 -9.26 -10.77 4.84
CA ASP A 46 -9.88 -11.63 3.82
C ASP A 46 -11.36 -11.29 3.64
N THR A 47 -12.03 -10.81 4.69
CA THR A 47 -13.42 -10.33 4.66
C THR A 47 -13.52 -8.81 4.49
N LEU A 48 -12.55 -8.05 4.98
CA LEU A 48 -12.55 -6.58 4.94
C LEU A 48 -12.25 -6.05 3.53
N CYS A 49 -11.34 -6.68 2.78
CA CYS A 49 -11.07 -6.30 1.39
C CYS A 49 -12.32 -6.35 0.49
N PRO A 50 -13.11 -7.44 0.46
CA PRO A 50 -14.34 -7.47 -0.34
C PRO A 50 -15.41 -6.49 0.17
N LEU A 51 -15.52 -6.26 1.49
CA LEU A 51 -16.43 -5.24 2.05
C LEU A 51 -16.03 -3.84 1.59
N LEU A 52 -14.75 -3.50 1.64
CA LEU A 52 -14.22 -2.22 1.20
C LEU A 52 -14.52 -1.98 -0.30
N LYS A 53 -14.35 -3.00 -1.15
CA LYS A 53 -14.73 -2.94 -2.58
C LYS A 53 -16.22 -2.69 -2.81
N HIS A 54 -17.06 -3.21 -1.93
CA HIS A 54 -18.51 -3.03 -2.02
C HIS A 54 -18.95 -1.64 -1.53
N ILE A 55 -18.27 -1.07 -0.53
CA ILE A 55 -18.59 0.24 0.03
C ILE A 55 -18.18 1.38 -0.91
N ALA A 56 -17.05 1.25 -1.61
CA ALA A 56 -16.55 2.28 -2.52
C ALA A 56 -16.10 1.67 -3.86
N PRO A 57 -17.05 1.33 -4.75
CA PRO A 57 -16.76 0.76 -6.07
C PRO A 57 -16.20 1.78 -7.08
N ASP A 58 -16.30 3.08 -6.77
CA ASP A 58 -15.81 4.23 -7.52
C ASP A 58 -14.31 4.47 -7.37
N SER A 59 -13.71 4.01 -6.26
CA SER A 59 -12.28 4.20 -6.02
C SER A 59 -11.42 3.18 -6.76
N GLU A 60 -10.60 3.66 -7.70
CA GLU A 60 -9.57 2.86 -8.39
C GLU A 60 -8.58 2.20 -7.41
N ILE A 61 -8.34 2.85 -6.26
CA ILE A 61 -7.47 2.33 -5.19
C ILE A 61 -8.06 1.07 -4.57
N LEU A 62 -9.38 1.05 -4.34
CA LEU A 62 -10.07 -0.08 -3.73
C LEU A 62 -10.27 -1.24 -4.69
N LYS A 63 -10.43 -0.97 -6.00
CA LYS A 63 -10.48 -2.03 -7.02
C LYS A 63 -9.23 -2.91 -7.00
N ASP A 64 -8.06 -2.28 -6.91
CA ASP A 64 -6.76 -2.96 -6.92
C ASP A 64 -6.24 -3.37 -5.54
N ILE A 65 -6.93 -3.00 -4.45
CA ILE A 65 -6.63 -3.54 -3.11
C ILE A 65 -6.94 -5.05 -3.13
N ALA A 66 -5.88 -5.85 -3.10
CA ALA A 66 -5.92 -7.30 -2.97
C ALA A 66 -4.99 -7.71 -1.82
N THR A 67 -5.26 -7.18 -0.63
CA THR A 67 -4.47 -7.46 0.57
C THR A 67 -5.10 -8.63 1.32
N LYS A 68 -4.58 -9.83 1.10
CA LYS A 68 -4.95 -11.02 1.89
C LYS A 68 -4.08 -11.12 3.15
N ARG A 69 -4.37 -12.11 4.00
CA ARG A 69 -3.60 -12.36 5.24
C ARG A 69 -2.08 -12.40 5.04
N THR A 70 -1.56 -13.10 4.03
CA THR A 70 -0.10 -13.23 3.81
C THR A 70 0.57 -11.89 3.52
N LYS A 71 -0.03 -11.10 2.63
CA LYS A 71 0.45 -9.76 2.27
C LYS A 71 0.36 -8.79 3.44
N ALA A 72 -0.72 -8.84 4.22
CA ALA A 72 -0.87 -8.03 5.43
C ALA A 72 0.21 -8.34 6.49
N THR A 73 0.49 -9.63 6.73
CA THR A 73 1.56 -10.06 7.64
C THR A 73 2.93 -9.62 7.16
N GLU A 74 3.18 -9.69 5.86
CA GLU A 74 4.44 -9.28 5.26
C GLU A 74 4.65 -7.75 5.35
N ILE A 75 3.61 -6.95 5.08
CA ILE A 75 3.63 -5.49 5.28
C ILE A 75 3.89 -5.15 6.76
N MET A 76 3.25 -5.86 7.69
CA MET A 76 3.46 -5.68 9.12
C MET A 76 4.94 -5.91 9.51
N LYS A 77 5.52 -7.04 9.09
CA LYS A 77 6.92 -7.41 9.40
C LYS A 77 7.93 -6.49 8.72
N LEU A 78 7.75 -6.20 7.44
CA LEU A 78 8.75 -5.46 6.67
C LEU A 78 8.72 -3.96 6.90
N THR A 79 7.54 -3.39 7.14
CA THR A 79 7.37 -1.95 7.24
C THR A 79 7.18 -1.52 8.69
N ILE A 80 6.17 -2.06 9.37
CA ILE A 80 5.77 -1.57 10.70
C ILE A 80 6.80 -1.98 11.76
N GLU A 81 7.28 -3.23 11.75
CA GLU A 81 8.28 -3.71 12.72
C GLU A 81 9.59 -2.92 12.63
N LYS A 82 10.09 -2.67 11.41
CA LYS A 82 11.33 -1.89 11.20
C LYS A 82 11.18 -0.46 11.70
N HIS A 83 10.08 0.21 11.35
CA HIS A 83 9.82 1.57 11.83
C HIS A 83 9.66 1.63 13.35
N PHE A 84 9.02 0.64 13.96
CA PHE A 84 8.85 0.58 15.40
C PHE A 84 10.19 0.37 16.11
N LYS A 85 11.03 -0.55 15.62
CA LYS A 85 12.38 -0.79 16.17
C LYS A 85 13.27 0.44 16.08
N LEU A 86 13.27 1.15 14.95
CA LEU A 86 14.03 2.40 14.78
C LEU A 86 13.56 3.47 15.77
N LYS A 87 12.25 3.72 15.83
CA LYS A 87 11.66 4.69 16.77
C LYS A 87 11.94 4.33 18.23
N LEU A 88 11.92 3.04 18.57
CA LEU A 88 12.27 2.57 19.91
C LEU A 88 13.75 2.84 20.19
N SER A 89 14.65 2.54 19.25
CA SER A 89 16.08 2.77 19.41
C SER A 89 16.42 4.25 19.61
N GLU A 90 15.79 5.16 18.87
CA GLU A 90 15.96 6.61 19.02
C GLU A 90 15.56 7.08 20.43
N LYS A 91 14.42 6.59 20.93
CA LYS A 91 13.94 6.91 22.28
C LYS A 91 14.84 6.40 23.39
N LEU A 92 15.51 5.26 23.19
CA LEU A 92 16.40 4.67 24.19
C LEU A 92 17.82 5.27 24.15
N ILE A 93 18.25 5.80 23.01
CA ILE A 93 19.56 6.46 22.86
C ILE A 93 19.54 7.86 23.48
N THR A 94 18.39 8.53 23.53
CA THR A 94 18.28 9.86 24.14
C THR A 94 18.30 9.69 25.68
N PRO A 95 19.36 10.12 26.39
CA PRO A 95 19.32 10.20 27.84
C PRO A 95 18.32 11.30 28.20
N GLY A 96 17.33 10.99 29.03
CA GLY A 96 16.49 12.00 29.67
C GLY A 96 17.30 12.89 30.61
#